data_AF-A0A496UL60-F1
#
_entry.id   AF-A0A496UL60-F1
#
_cell.length_a   1.000
_cell.length_b   1.000
_cell.length_c   1.000
_cell.angle_alpha   90.00
_cell.angle_beta   90.00
_cell.angle_gamma   90.00
#
_symmetry.space_group_name_H-M   'P 1'
#
loop_
_entity.id
_entity.type
_entity.pdbx_description
1 polymer ?
#
loop_
_entity_poly.entity_id
_entity_poly.type
_entity_poly.pdbx_seq_one_letter_code
_entity_poly.pdbx_strand_id
1 'polypeptide(L)'
;MEFKQRLSEVFGQVSDEMLRVRDTQKDWISLTESQIALLEDNGNSSENWSGVRVFQSASLDSVRNCVFRGDVRIAMTPAEIEGKQLAPVLTNCCLQNVTVLPGCRIESTYLLSNLRIGEGTVIENCGRLIYEQGSLCGCGTELELGVETGERNVPSSPCLDTDLAALLSGGPRRGDNLALYHTFLDGFLSKLRSTKSGIIGKASRI
;
A
#
# COMPACT_ATOMS: atom_id res chain seq x y z
N MET A 1 21.89 -22.35 -10.46
CA MET A 1 22.40 -21.06 -9.95
C MET A 1 21.52 -19.90 -10.39
N GLU A 2 21.15 -19.83 -11.67
CA GLU A 2 20.31 -18.78 -12.25
C GLU A 2 18.96 -18.53 -11.54
N PHE A 3 18.18 -19.57 -11.23
CA PHE A 3 16.88 -19.40 -10.57
C PHE A 3 16.98 -18.79 -9.15
N LYS A 4 17.99 -19.19 -8.36
CA LYS A 4 18.24 -18.63 -7.02
C LYS A 4 18.60 -17.15 -7.10
N GLN A 5 19.41 -16.77 -8.08
CA GLN A 5 19.77 -15.38 -8.30
C GLN A 5 18.54 -14.56 -8.70
N ARG A 6 17.72 -15.06 -9.64
CA ARG A 6 16.44 -14.44 -10.01
C ARG A 6 15.54 -14.21 -8.79
N LEU A 7 15.37 -15.22 -7.93
CA LEU A 7 14.54 -15.06 -6.72
C LEU A 7 15.12 -14.02 -5.76
N SER A 8 16.43 -13.99 -5.57
CA SER A 8 17.08 -12.97 -4.73
C SER A 8 16.86 -11.56 -5.28
N GLU A 9 16.91 -11.38 -6.60
CA GLU A 9 16.67 -10.09 -7.26
C GLU A 9 15.20 -9.67 -7.13
N VAL A 10 14.25 -10.55 -7.46
CA VAL A 10 12.81 -10.26 -7.42
C VAL A 10 12.35 -9.93 -5.99
N PHE A 11 12.64 -10.79 -5.01
CA PHE A 11 12.25 -10.53 -3.62
C PHE A 11 12.98 -9.32 -3.03
N GLY A 12 14.21 -9.06 -3.47
CA GLY A 12 14.95 -7.85 -3.11
C GLY A 12 14.27 -6.58 -3.63
N GLN A 13 13.94 -6.55 -4.91
CA GLN A 13 13.24 -5.43 -5.56
C GLN A 13 11.88 -5.17 -4.93
N VAL A 14 11.04 -6.20 -4.76
CA VAL A 14 9.70 -6.05 -4.16
C VAL A 14 9.79 -5.63 -2.69
N SER A 15 10.73 -6.19 -1.92
CA SER A 15 10.96 -5.73 -0.54
C SER A 15 11.34 -4.26 -0.52
N ASP A 16 12.27 -3.85 -1.40
CA ASP A 16 12.69 -2.46 -1.50
C ASP A 16 11.55 -1.55 -1.94
N GLU A 17 10.76 -1.94 -2.93
CA GLU A 17 9.65 -1.13 -3.45
C GLU A 17 8.53 -0.98 -2.42
N MET A 18 8.09 -2.08 -1.81
CA MET A 18 7.04 -2.05 -0.80
C MET A 18 7.48 -1.31 0.47
N LEU A 19 8.73 -1.49 0.91
CA LEU A 19 9.22 -0.87 2.15
C LEU A 19 9.76 0.55 1.93
N ARG A 20 10.04 0.97 0.69
CA ARG A 20 10.37 2.37 0.33
C ARG A 20 9.12 3.17 0.00
N VAL A 21 8.15 3.20 0.90
CA VAL A 21 7.33 4.40 1.02
C VAL A 21 8.24 5.49 1.58
N ARG A 22 8.81 6.33 0.69
CA ARG A 22 9.67 7.46 1.06
C ARG A 22 8.81 8.50 1.79
N ASP A 23 8.65 8.29 3.08
CA ASP A 23 8.09 9.25 4.02
C ASP A 23 9.28 10.07 4.58
N THR A 24 9.64 11.14 3.88
CA THR A 24 10.65 12.09 4.37
C THR A 24 10.02 12.97 5.45
N GLN A 25 10.38 12.70 6.70
CA GLN A 25 9.86 13.40 7.87
C GLN A 25 9.98 14.94 7.80
N LYS A 26 10.91 15.46 6.99
CA LYS A 26 11.15 16.90 6.80
C LYS A 26 10.04 17.63 6.05
N ASP A 27 9.21 16.92 5.30
CA ASP A 27 8.17 17.55 4.48
C ASP A 27 6.86 17.76 5.24
N TRP A 28 6.69 17.07 6.37
CA TRP A 28 5.46 17.10 7.17
C TRP A 28 5.48 18.23 8.20
N ILE A 29 4.49 19.10 8.11
CA ILE A 29 4.23 20.16 9.07
C ILE A 29 2.89 19.93 9.78
N SER A 30 2.78 20.45 11.00
CA SER A 30 1.48 20.55 11.67
C SER A 30 0.61 21.58 10.96
N LEU A 31 -0.71 21.37 11.02
CA LEU A 31 -1.67 22.32 10.47
C LEU A 31 -1.61 23.67 11.20
N THR A 32 -1.77 24.75 10.46
CA THR A 32 -2.03 26.09 11.02
C THR A 32 -3.51 26.24 11.38
N GLU A 33 -3.85 27.21 12.23
CA GLU A 33 -5.25 27.51 12.58
C GLU A 33 -6.11 27.84 11.35
N SER A 34 -5.54 28.57 10.38
CA SER A 34 -6.22 28.87 9.12
C SER A 34 -6.50 27.62 8.26
N GLN A 35 -5.57 26.67 8.23
CA GLN A 35 -5.76 25.39 7.54
C GLN A 35 -6.81 24.53 8.24
N ILE A 36 -6.82 24.52 9.57
CA ILE A 36 -7.84 23.83 10.37
C ILE A 36 -9.22 24.41 10.07
N ALA A 37 -9.39 25.73 10.11
CA ALA A 37 -10.65 26.39 9.80
C ALA A 37 -11.14 26.08 8.38
N LEU A 38 -10.24 26.07 7.38
CA LEU A 38 -10.56 25.67 6.01
C LEU A 38 -11.04 24.21 5.93
N LEU A 39 -10.37 23.30 6.65
CA LEU A 39 -10.78 21.90 6.69
C LEU A 39 -12.16 21.75 7.34
N GLU A 40 -12.42 22.43 8.45
CA GLU A 40 -13.72 22.40 9.14
C GLU A 40 -14.85 22.98 8.27
N ASP A 41 -14.60 24.08 7.56
CA ASP A 41 -15.56 24.68 6.60
C ASP A 41 -15.87 23.74 5.43
N ASN A 42 -14.87 22.97 4.97
CA ASN A 42 -15.02 21.91 3.98
C ASN A 42 -15.70 20.63 4.53
N GLY A 43 -16.25 20.67 5.75
CA GLY A 43 -16.98 19.57 6.39
C GLY A 43 -16.07 18.49 6.99
N ASN A 44 -14.77 18.75 7.13
CA ASN A 44 -13.86 17.81 7.75
C ASN A 44 -13.86 17.94 9.27
N SER A 45 -13.50 16.87 9.97
CA SER A 45 -13.39 16.87 11.43
C SER A 45 -12.22 16.01 11.91
N SER A 46 -11.70 16.32 13.09
CA SER A 46 -10.68 15.53 13.77
C SER A 46 -10.96 15.48 15.27
N GLU A 47 -10.65 14.35 15.90
CA GLU A 47 -10.65 14.27 17.38
C GLU A 47 -9.52 15.10 17.99
N ASN A 48 -8.42 15.27 17.25
CA ASN A 48 -7.25 15.99 17.68
C ASN A 48 -6.42 16.41 16.45
N TRP A 49 -6.52 17.68 16.07
CA TRP A 49 -5.77 18.24 14.93
C TRP A 49 -4.24 18.16 15.09
N SER A 50 -3.70 18.03 16.30
CA SER A 50 -2.25 17.85 16.50
C SER A 50 -1.71 16.50 15.99
N GLY A 51 -2.60 15.51 15.79
CA GLY A 51 -2.28 14.24 15.15
C GLY A 51 -2.29 14.29 13.62
N VAL A 52 -2.74 15.40 13.02
CA VAL A 52 -2.85 15.57 11.57
C VAL A 52 -1.70 16.41 11.05
N ARG A 53 -0.99 15.90 10.03
CA ARG A 53 0.13 16.58 9.37
C ARG A 53 -0.07 16.64 7.88
N VAL A 54 0.47 17.69 7.27
CA VAL A 54 0.38 17.94 5.83
C VAL A 54 1.74 18.28 5.26
N PHE A 55 1.91 18.17 3.95
CA PHE A 55 3.11 18.72 3.32
C PHE A 55 3.12 20.24 3.40
N GLN A 56 4.32 20.84 3.48
CA GLN A 56 4.46 22.30 3.50
C GLN A 56 3.82 22.99 2.27
N SER A 57 3.81 22.31 1.12
CA SER A 57 3.23 22.78 -0.14
C SER A 57 1.82 22.25 -0.42
N ALA A 58 1.16 21.63 0.57
CA ALA A 58 -0.16 21.03 0.42
C ALA A 58 -1.24 22.07 0.08
N SER A 59 -2.11 21.74 -0.88
CA SER A 59 -3.38 22.44 -1.12
C SER A 59 -4.52 21.61 -0.54
N LEU A 60 -5.27 22.18 0.39
CA LEU A 60 -6.33 21.47 1.12
C LEU A 60 -7.73 21.67 0.50
N ASP A 61 -7.80 22.37 -0.63
CA ASP A 61 -9.05 22.72 -1.32
C ASP A 61 -9.83 21.50 -1.83
N SER A 62 -9.16 20.38 -2.03
CA SER A 62 -9.75 19.10 -2.48
C SER A 62 -9.99 18.11 -1.33
N VAL A 63 -9.84 18.53 -0.07
CA VAL A 63 -10.12 17.74 1.13
C VAL A 63 -11.50 18.09 1.66
N ARG A 64 -12.49 17.18 1.55
CA ARG A 64 -13.89 17.46 1.95
C ARG A 64 -14.57 16.30 2.66
N ASN A 65 -15.40 16.62 3.65
CA ASN A 65 -16.23 15.64 4.36
C ASN A 65 -15.44 14.43 4.90
N CYS A 66 -14.20 14.64 5.35
CA CYS A 66 -13.36 13.60 5.91
C CYS A 66 -13.29 13.65 7.44
N VAL A 67 -13.08 12.48 8.04
CA VAL A 67 -12.85 12.35 9.49
C VAL A 67 -11.44 11.83 9.72
N PHE A 68 -10.66 12.56 10.51
CA PHE A 68 -9.27 12.22 10.83
C PHE A 68 -9.15 11.70 12.27
N ARG A 69 -8.46 10.57 12.46
CA ARG A 69 -8.25 9.92 13.76
C ARG A 69 -6.82 9.41 13.93
N GLY A 70 -6.23 9.60 15.10
CA GLY A 70 -4.85 9.19 15.38
C GLY A 70 -3.80 9.95 14.56
N ASP A 71 -2.76 9.25 14.09
CA ASP A 71 -1.65 9.83 13.30
C ASP A 71 -2.01 9.83 11.81
N VAL A 72 -2.51 10.96 11.31
CA VAL A 72 -2.90 11.09 9.89
C VAL A 72 -1.97 12.06 9.18
N ARG A 73 -1.42 11.63 8.05
CA ARG A 73 -0.50 12.43 7.24
C ARG A 73 -1.01 12.47 5.81
N ILE A 74 -1.34 13.66 5.30
CA ILE A 74 -1.87 13.83 3.94
C ILE A 74 -1.01 14.79 3.12
N ALA A 75 -0.38 14.30 2.06
CA ALA A 75 0.54 15.11 1.27
C ALA A 75 -0.20 16.19 0.47
N MET A 76 -1.33 15.84 -0.15
CA MET A 76 -2.18 16.76 -0.92
C MET A 76 -1.42 17.68 -1.90
N THR A 77 -0.39 17.12 -2.54
CA THR A 77 0.32 17.73 -3.67
C THR A 77 0.16 16.86 -4.92
N PRO A 78 0.28 17.41 -6.14
CA PRO A 78 0.26 16.61 -7.35
C PRO A 78 1.45 15.65 -7.44
N ALA A 79 1.27 14.51 -8.10
CA ALA A 79 2.36 13.60 -8.45
C ALA A 79 2.38 13.35 -9.96
N GLU A 80 3.57 13.15 -10.52
CA GLU A 80 3.72 12.71 -11.90
C GLU A 80 3.89 11.19 -11.94
N ILE A 81 2.96 10.51 -12.61
CA ILE A 81 2.94 9.06 -12.78
C ILE A 81 2.82 8.77 -14.27
N GLU A 82 3.81 8.08 -14.84
CA GLU A 82 3.81 7.68 -16.26
C GLU A 82 3.57 8.86 -17.23
N GLY A 83 4.17 10.03 -16.94
CA GLY A 83 4.02 11.24 -17.75
C GLY A 83 2.67 11.95 -17.61
N LYS A 84 1.82 11.54 -16.65
CA LYS A 84 0.55 12.20 -16.31
C LYS A 84 0.64 12.83 -14.93
N GLN A 85 0.21 14.08 -14.85
CA GLN A 85 0.06 14.77 -13.57
C GLN A 85 -1.27 14.35 -12.93
N LEU A 86 -1.19 13.74 -11.75
CA LEU A 86 -2.35 13.36 -10.96
C LEU A 86 -2.57 14.39 -9.85
N ALA A 87 -3.72 15.06 -9.91
CA ALA A 87 -4.15 15.98 -8.87
C ALA A 87 -4.75 15.20 -7.68
N PRO A 88 -4.35 15.56 -6.44
CA PRO A 88 -4.81 14.83 -5.26
C PRO A 88 -6.25 15.20 -4.91
N VAL A 89 -7.02 14.22 -4.45
CA VAL A 89 -8.41 14.39 -3.99
C VAL A 89 -8.61 13.52 -2.76
N LEU A 90 -9.27 14.08 -1.74
CA LEU A 90 -9.62 13.33 -0.53
C LEU A 90 -11.04 13.70 -0.11
N THR A 91 -12.03 12.87 -0.42
CA THR A 91 -13.43 13.22 -0.15
C THR A 91 -14.24 12.07 0.45
N ASN A 92 -15.12 12.39 1.39
CA ASN A 92 -16.09 11.44 1.98
C ASN A 92 -15.41 10.18 2.57
N CYS A 93 -14.35 10.36 3.36
CA CYS A 93 -13.55 9.25 3.90
C CYS A 93 -13.28 9.39 5.41
N CYS A 94 -13.21 8.26 6.13
CA CYS A 94 -12.63 8.23 7.48
C CYS A 94 -11.21 7.66 7.42
N LEU A 95 -10.23 8.41 7.93
CA LEU A 95 -8.83 8.03 7.97
C LEU A 95 -8.37 7.83 9.42
N GLN A 96 -7.78 6.67 9.71
CA GLN A 96 -7.29 6.33 11.05
C GLN A 96 -5.87 5.76 11.00
N ASN A 97 -4.88 6.48 11.52
CA ASN A 97 -3.46 6.09 11.43
C ASN A 97 -3.00 5.83 9.98
N VAL A 98 -3.24 6.80 9.09
CA VAL A 98 -3.00 6.66 7.65
C VAL A 98 -2.00 7.71 7.15
N THR A 99 -1.07 7.29 6.31
CA THR A 99 -0.23 8.18 5.51
C THR A 99 -0.68 8.14 4.05
N VAL A 100 -0.95 9.29 3.45
CA VAL A 100 -1.33 9.48 2.05
C VAL A 100 -0.26 10.29 1.34
N LEU A 101 0.41 9.69 0.35
CA LEU A 101 1.46 10.32 -0.44
C LEU A 101 0.91 11.20 -1.60
N PRO A 102 1.76 11.97 -2.29
CA PRO A 102 1.34 12.86 -3.38
C PRO A 102 0.51 12.19 -4.48
N GLY A 103 -0.39 12.96 -5.10
CA GLY A 103 -1.19 12.57 -6.26
C GLY A 103 -2.26 11.51 -6.01
N CYS A 104 -2.49 11.13 -4.75
CA CYS A 104 -3.52 10.15 -4.42
C CYS A 104 -4.93 10.73 -4.61
N ARG A 105 -5.83 9.92 -5.15
CA ARG A 105 -7.26 10.19 -5.22
C ARG A 105 -7.99 9.17 -4.36
N ILE A 106 -8.63 9.64 -3.30
CA ILE A 106 -9.36 8.78 -2.36
C ILE A 106 -10.74 9.38 -2.20
N GLU A 107 -11.75 8.69 -2.70
CA GLU A 107 -13.12 9.19 -2.77
C GLU A 107 -14.11 8.13 -2.31
N SER A 108 -15.11 8.55 -1.54
CA SER A 108 -16.25 7.71 -1.14
C SER A 108 -15.82 6.36 -0.53
N THR A 109 -14.79 6.39 0.32
CA THR A 109 -14.27 5.19 0.99
C THR A 109 -14.56 5.26 2.48
N TYR A 110 -15.38 4.35 3.00
CA TYR A 110 -15.92 4.50 4.35
C TYR A 110 -14.82 4.55 5.44
N LEU A 111 -13.84 3.63 5.42
CA LEU A 111 -12.75 3.62 6.41
C LEU A 111 -11.43 3.14 5.80
N LEU A 112 -10.37 3.92 5.99
CA LEU A 112 -8.98 3.54 5.76
C LEU A 112 -8.24 3.53 7.09
N SER A 113 -7.65 2.40 7.48
CA SER A 113 -6.99 2.28 8.79
C SER A 113 -5.67 1.52 8.78
N ASN A 114 -4.66 2.11 9.44
CA ASN A 114 -3.30 1.59 9.59
C ASN A 114 -2.58 1.37 8.25
N LEU A 115 -2.75 2.29 7.30
CA LEU A 115 -2.26 2.18 5.93
C LEU A 115 -1.22 3.24 5.58
N ARG A 116 -0.30 2.87 4.70
CA ARG A 116 0.55 3.78 3.94
C ARG A 116 0.18 3.66 2.47
N ILE A 117 -0.30 4.77 1.91
CA ILE A 117 -0.83 4.83 0.55
C ILE A 117 0.21 5.50 -0.33
N GLY A 118 0.71 4.74 -1.30
CA GLY A 118 1.76 5.15 -2.24
C GLY A 118 1.32 6.25 -3.20
N GLU A 119 2.29 6.96 -3.77
CA GLU A 119 2.05 8.07 -4.71
C GLU A 119 1.09 7.68 -5.84
N GLY A 120 0.19 8.60 -6.20
CA GLY A 120 -0.66 8.43 -7.37
C GLY A 120 -1.67 7.29 -7.27
N THR A 121 -1.91 6.74 -6.08
CA THR A 121 -2.90 5.69 -5.85
C THR A 121 -4.32 6.24 -6.01
N VAL A 122 -5.22 5.45 -6.59
CA VAL A 122 -6.65 5.74 -6.64
C VAL A 122 -7.38 4.70 -5.80
N ILE A 123 -8.22 5.15 -4.87
CA ILE A 123 -9.09 4.32 -4.03
C ILE A 123 -10.48 4.95 -4.08
N GLU A 124 -11.40 4.31 -4.77
CA GLU A 124 -12.73 4.89 -5.00
C GLU A 124 -13.83 3.90 -4.65
N ASN A 125 -14.88 4.38 -3.98
CA ASN A 125 -16.08 3.59 -3.67
C ASN A 125 -15.82 2.30 -2.88
N CYS A 126 -14.81 2.32 -2.02
CA CYS A 126 -14.46 1.19 -1.17
C CYS A 126 -15.25 1.20 0.15
N GLY A 127 -15.54 0.02 0.70
CA GLY A 127 -16.07 -0.09 2.05
C GLY A 127 -14.99 0.23 3.09
N ARG A 128 -14.28 -0.81 3.54
CA ARG A 128 -13.26 -0.69 4.58
C ARG A 128 -11.95 -1.29 4.08
N LEU A 129 -10.88 -0.52 4.16
CA LEU A 129 -9.51 -0.98 3.95
C LEU A 129 -8.76 -0.86 5.27
N ILE A 130 -8.53 -2.00 5.93
CA ILE A 130 -7.97 -2.05 7.27
C ILE A 130 -6.79 -3.00 7.26
N TYR A 131 -5.67 -2.56 7.81
CA TYR A 131 -4.55 -3.42 8.11
C TYR A 131 -4.45 -3.69 9.61
N GLU A 132 -4.23 -4.95 9.95
CA GLU A 132 -3.90 -5.39 11.29
C GLU A 132 -2.42 -5.77 11.34
N GLN A 133 -1.72 -5.35 12.38
CA GLN A 133 -0.29 -5.63 12.53
C GLN A 133 -0.04 -7.14 12.50
N GLY A 134 0.90 -7.56 11.65
CA GLY A 134 1.21 -8.97 11.46
C GLY A 134 0.37 -9.67 10.38
N SER A 135 -0.64 -9.00 9.81
CA SER A 135 -1.40 -9.51 8.68
C SER A 135 -0.50 -9.64 7.45
N LEU A 136 -0.70 -10.74 6.73
CA LEU A 136 -0.02 -11.01 5.46
C LEU A 136 -0.86 -10.61 4.24
N CYS A 137 -2.09 -10.13 4.45
CA CYS A 137 -3.02 -9.73 3.39
C CYS A 137 -3.17 -10.80 2.29
N GLY A 138 -3.23 -12.07 2.69
CA GLY A 138 -3.35 -13.21 1.78
C GLY A 138 -2.03 -13.70 1.18
N CYS A 139 -0.90 -13.02 1.37
CA CYS A 139 0.42 -13.47 0.92
C CYS A 139 0.84 -14.77 1.62
N GLY A 140 1.36 -15.71 0.84
CA GLY A 140 1.72 -17.06 1.28
C GLY A 140 0.56 -18.05 1.34
N THR A 141 -0.64 -17.65 0.91
CA THR A 141 -1.78 -18.57 0.80
C THR A 141 -1.56 -19.46 -0.41
N GLU A 142 -1.70 -20.78 -0.24
CA GLU A 142 -1.63 -21.72 -1.37
C GLU A 142 -2.79 -21.46 -2.34
N LEU A 143 -2.44 -21.21 -3.61
CA LEU A 143 -3.41 -21.14 -4.69
C LEU A 143 -3.66 -22.56 -5.19
N GLU A 144 -4.90 -23.03 -5.06
CA GLU A 144 -5.30 -24.36 -5.52
C GLU A 144 -5.42 -24.36 -7.04
N LEU A 145 -4.43 -24.93 -7.73
CA LEU A 145 -4.35 -24.93 -9.20
C LEU A 145 -4.27 -26.34 -9.74
N GLY A 146 -4.91 -26.58 -10.89
CA GLY A 146 -4.73 -27.82 -11.63
C GLY A 146 -5.13 -29.07 -10.85
N VAL A 147 -6.14 -28.97 -9.98
CA VAL A 147 -6.68 -30.07 -9.16
C VAL A 147 -7.02 -31.31 -9.99
N GLU A 148 -7.43 -31.12 -11.25
CA GLU A 148 -7.72 -32.22 -12.18
C GLU A 148 -6.48 -32.83 -12.88
N THR A 149 -5.35 -32.13 -12.81
CA THR A 149 -4.12 -32.49 -13.56
C THR A 149 -2.93 -32.77 -12.65
N GLY A 150 -3.21 -33.18 -11.41
CA GLY A 150 -2.23 -33.62 -10.42
C GLY A 150 -1.69 -32.53 -9.50
N GLU A 151 -2.53 -31.58 -9.09
CA GLU A 151 -2.27 -30.54 -8.08
C GLU A 151 -0.98 -29.73 -8.31
N ARG A 152 -1.16 -28.52 -8.82
CA ARG A 152 -0.08 -27.61 -9.22
C ARG A 152 -0.07 -26.34 -8.39
N ASN A 153 -0.31 -26.50 -7.09
CA ASN A 153 -0.44 -25.40 -6.17
C ASN A 153 0.83 -24.55 -6.11
N VAL A 154 0.62 -23.25 -5.93
CA VAL A 154 1.68 -22.26 -5.83
C VAL A 154 1.29 -21.25 -4.76
N PRO A 155 2.19 -20.89 -3.82
CA PRO A 155 1.89 -19.87 -2.83
C PRO A 155 1.74 -18.49 -3.50
N SER A 156 0.69 -17.78 -3.12
CA SER A 156 0.46 -16.40 -3.54
C SER A 156 1.56 -15.50 -2.99
N SER A 157 2.03 -14.55 -3.80
CA SER A 157 2.83 -13.44 -3.30
C SER A 157 2.81 -12.28 -4.29
N PRO A 158 3.15 -11.05 -3.84
CA PRO A 158 3.33 -9.92 -4.74
C PRO A 158 4.42 -10.13 -5.80
N CYS A 159 5.32 -11.10 -5.57
CA CYS A 159 6.39 -11.45 -6.49
C CYS A 159 5.96 -12.46 -7.56
N LEU A 160 4.75 -13.04 -7.46
CA LEU A 160 4.31 -14.13 -8.32
C LEU A 160 3.82 -13.59 -9.68
N ASP A 161 4.73 -13.53 -10.64
CA ASP A 161 4.42 -13.27 -12.05
C ASP A 161 4.07 -14.57 -12.81
N THR A 162 3.61 -14.44 -14.05
CA THR A 162 3.23 -15.57 -14.91
C THR A 162 4.38 -16.55 -15.15
N ASP A 163 5.60 -16.04 -15.31
CA ASP A 163 6.78 -16.85 -15.60
C ASP A 163 7.22 -17.67 -14.38
N LEU A 164 7.21 -17.06 -13.20
CA LEU A 164 7.46 -17.70 -11.91
C LEU A 164 6.35 -18.72 -11.63
N ALA A 165 5.09 -18.37 -11.83
CA ALA A 165 3.98 -19.31 -11.68
C ALA A 165 4.14 -20.54 -12.58
N ALA A 166 4.56 -20.37 -13.84
CA ALA A 166 4.82 -21.47 -14.76
C ALA A 166 5.97 -22.37 -14.26
N LEU A 167 7.05 -21.79 -13.75
CA LEU A 167 8.20 -22.52 -13.20
C LEU A 167 7.90 -23.26 -11.88
N LEU A 168 6.96 -22.76 -11.09
CA LEU A 168 6.57 -23.33 -9.79
C LEU A 168 5.43 -24.35 -9.91
N SER A 169 4.59 -24.23 -10.93
CA SER A 169 3.46 -25.13 -11.17
C SER A 169 3.83 -26.37 -11.99
N GLY A 170 4.96 -26.38 -12.73
CA GLY A 170 5.31 -27.47 -13.63
C GLY A 170 6.81 -27.69 -13.89
N GLY A 171 7.11 -28.69 -14.74
CA GLY A 171 8.45 -29.03 -15.19
C GLY A 171 9.24 -30.01 -14.29
N PRO A 172 10.38 -30.54 -14.77
CA PRO A 172 11.13 -31.60 -14.07
C PRO A 172 11.74 -31.17 -12.73
N ARG A 173 11.97 -29.87 -12.53
CA ARG A 173 12.61 -29.29 -11.33
C ARG A 173 11.62 -28.59 -10.39
N ARG A 174 10.33 -28.86 -10.55
CA ARG A 174 9.26 -28.22 -9.76
C ARG A 174 9.52 -28.29 -8.26
N GLY A 175 9.85 -29.48 -7.74
CA GLY A 175 10.10 -29.68 -6.30
C GLY A 175 11.23 -28.81 -5.76
N ASP A 176 12.38 -28.81 -6.45
CA ASP A 176 13.53 -27.96 -6.11
C ASP A 176 13.16 -26.47 -6.12
N ASN A 177 12.43 -26.04 -7.16
CA ASN A 177 12.06 -24.64 -7.35
C ASN A 177 11.09 -24.17 -6.28
N LEU A 178 10.08 -24.99 -5.94
CA LEU A 178 9.14 -24.71 -4.85
C LEU A 178 9.84 -24.64 -3.51
N ALA A 179 10.69 -25.62 -3.17
CA ALA A 179 11.42 -25.61 -1.90
C ALA A 179 12.32 -24.38 -1.75
N LEU A 180 13.00 -24.00 -2.83
CA LEU A 180 13.80 -22.78 -2.86
C LEU A 180 12.92 -21.53 -2.73
N TYR A 181 11.80 -21.48 -3.46
CA TYR A 181 10.85 -20.36 -3.39
C TYR A 181 10.29 -20.17 -1.98
N HIS A 182 9.86 -21.25 -1.31
CA HIS A 182 9.38 -21.19 0.08
C HIS A 182 10.43 -20.60 1.01
N THR A 183 11.71 -20.93 0.84
CA THR A 183 12.80 -20.36 1.66
C THR A 183 12.87 -18.83 1.53
N PHE A 184 12.75 -18.30 0.32
CA PHE A 184 12.73 -16.84 0.08
C PHE A 184 11.43 -16.21 0.56
N LEU A 185 10.30 -16.88 0.31
CA LEU A 185 8.98 -16.44 0.72
C LEU A 185 8.90 -16.33 2.25
N ASP A 186 9.36 -17.32 3.01
CA ASP A 186 9.35 -17.30 4.48
C ASP A 186 10.13 -16.11 5.04
N GLY A 187 11.29 -15.80 4.44
CA GLY A 187 12.06 -14.61 4.78
C GLY A 187 11.30 -13.31 4.48
N PHE A 188 10.57 -13.26 3.37
CA PHE A 188 9.73 -12.13 2.99
C PHE A 188 8.49 -11.98 3.89
N LEU A 189 7.77 -13.06 4.17
CA LEU A 189 6.62 -13.09 5.08
C LEU A 189 7.01 -12.65 6.49
N SER A 190 8.19 -13.05 6.96
CA SER A 190 8.73 -12.60 8.25
C SER A 190 8.90 -11.07 8.30
N LYS A 191 9.39 -10.46 7.21
CA LYS A 191 9.48 -8.99 7.10
C LYS A 191 8.09 -8.35 7.09
N LEU A 192 7.14 -8.88 6.31
CA LEU A 192 5.77 -8.37 6.28
C LEU A 192 5.12 -8.39 7.67
N ARG A 193 5.26 -9.49 8.41
CA ARG A 193 4.73 -9.61 9.78
C ARG A 193 5.28 -8.55 10.75
N SER A 194 6.53 -8.12 10.55
CA SER A 194 7.14 -7.07 11.37
C SER A 194 6.67 -5.65 11.04
N THR A 195 5.92 -5.47 9.94
CA THR A 195 5.51 -4.15 9.46
C THR A 195 4.31 -3.65 10.27
N LYS A 196 4.40 -2.40 10.73
CA LYS A 196 3.38 -1.77 11.59
C LYS A 196 2.14 -1.28 10.84
N SER A 197 2.23 -1.09 9.53
CA SER A 197 1.19 -0.53 8.68
C SER A 197 1.11 -1.27 7.35
N GLY A 198 -0.09 -1.44 6.81
CA GLY A 198 -0.30 -2.02 5.49
C GLY A 198 0.15 -1.04 4.42
N ILE A 199 0.59 -1.56 3.28
CA ILE A 199 1.10 -0.74 2.17
C ILE A 199 0.19 -0.94 0.97
N ILE A 200 -0.27 0.18 0.41
CA ILE A 200 -0.87 0.21 -0.93
C ILE A 200 0.18 0.80 -1.86
N GLY A 201 0.58 0.03 -2.87
CA GLY A 201 1.70 0.37 -3.75
C GLY A 201 1.46 1.62 -4.60
N LYS A 202 2.54 2.23 -5.08
CA LYS A 202 2.50 3.37 -6.00
C LYS A 202 1.61 3.08 -7.20
N ALA A 203 0.82 4.07 -7.62
CA ALA A 203 -0.07 4.01 -8.77
C ALA A 203 -1.13 2.88 -8.74
N SER A 204 -1.41 2.28 -7.58
CA SER A 204 -2.46 1.26 -7.46
C SER A 204 -3.84 1.84 -7.78
N ARG A 205 -4.77 0.98 -8.19
CA ARG A 205 -6.18 1.30 -8.45
C ARG A 205 -7.05 0.28 -7.71
N ILE A 206 -7.88 0.75 -6.79
CA ILE A 206 -8.75 -0.06 -5.93
C ILE A 206 -10.18 0.46 -5.99
#